data_AF-A0A957UF29-F1
#
_entry.id   AF-A0A957UF29-F1
#
_cell.length_a   1.000
_cell.length_b   1.000
_cell.length_c   1.000
_cell.angle_alpha   90.00
_cell.angle_beta   90.00
_cell.angle_gamma   90.00
#
_symmetry.space_group_name_H-M   'P 1'
#
loop_
_entity.id
_entity.type
_entity.pdbx_description
1 polymer ?
#
loop_
_entity_poly.entity_id
_entity_poly.type
_entity_poly.pdbx_seq_one_letter_code
_entity_poly.pdbx_strand_id
1 'polypeptide(L)' 'SIVQMPAGVPVATMAIGKAGATNAALLAVVILAATRPALRDRLRDFRRARAEQVMNETLE' A
#
# COMPACT_ATOMS: atom_id res chain seq x y z
N SER A 1 13.24 -16.26 0.82
CA SER A 1 12.16 -17.20 1.13
C SER A 1 10.97 -16.52 1.79
N ILE A 2 10.07 -15.91 1.00
CA ILE A 2 8.80 -15.32 1.51
C ILE A 2 7.65 -15.63 0.54
N VAL A 3 7.82 -15.29 -0.74
CA VAL A 3 6.75 -15.41 -1.75
C VAL A 3 6.43 -16.85 -2.18
N GLN A 4 7.33 -17.81 -1.92
CA GLN A 4 7.22 -19.20 -2.37
C GLN A 4 6.45 -20.11 -1.39
N MET A 5 5.34 -19.62 -0.83
CA MET A 5 4.54 -20.43 0.10
C MET A 5 3.78 -21.54 -0.64
N PRO A 6 3.63 -22.73 -0.04
CA PRO A 6 2.82 -23.80 -0.63
C PRO A 6 1.35 -23.39 -0.73
N ALA A 7 0.62 -24.04 -1.64
CA ALA A 7 -0.81 -23.83 -1.79
C ALA A 7 -1.56 -24.10 -0.47
N GLY A 8 -2.55 -23.25 -0.16
CA GLY A 8 -3.35 -23.33 1.06
C GLY A 8 -2.92 -22.38 2.19
N VAL A 9 -1.69 -21.82 2.13
CA VAL A 9 -1.20 -20.84 3.11
C VAL A 9 -0.76 -19.56 2.37
N PRO A 10 -1.68 -18.65 2.07
CA PRO A 10 -1.36 -17.46 1.28
C PRO A 10 -0.52 -16.45 2.06
N VAL A 11 0.43 -15.80 1.38
CA VAL A 11 1.21 -14.67 1.93
C VAL A 11 1.19 -13.51 0.94
N ALA A 12 0.70 -12.36 1.39
CA ALA A 12 0.72 -11.12 0.62
C ALA A 12 2.14 -10.54 0.59
N THR A 13 2.95 -10.96 -0.39
CA THR A 13 4.37 -10.57 -0.47
C THR A 13 4.55 -9.28 -1.26
N MET A 14 5.28 -8.33 -0.67
CA MET A 14 5.61 -7.04 -1.28
C MET A 14 7.04 -7.04 -1.84
N ALA A 15 7.44 -5.93 -2.47
CA ALA A 15 8.80 -5.73 -2.98
C ALA A 15 9.88 -5.88 -1.89
N ILE A 16 11.15 -6.01 -2.29
CA ILE A 16 12.28 -6.07 -1.35
C ILE A 16 12.60 -4.66 -0.81
N GLY A 17 13.00 -4.57 0.45
CA GLY A 17 13.52 -3.34 1.06
C GLY A 17 12.45 -2.30 1.41
N LYS A 18 12.84 -1.02 1.42
CA LYS A 18 12.00 0.10 1.91
C LYS A 18 10.67 0.23 1.14
N ALA A 19 10.70 0.05 -0.17
CA ALA A 19 9.48 0.07 -0.99
C ALA A 19 8.49 -1.01 -0.56
N GLY A 20 8.99 -2.22 -0.27
CA GLY A 20 8.22 -3.33 0.28
C GLY A 20 7.58 -3.00 1.62
N ALA A 21 8.36 -2.46 2.55
CA ALA A 21 7.89 -2.08 3.88
C ALA A 21 6.77 -1.03 3.79
N THR A 22 6.95 0.01 2.97
CA THR A 22 5.92 1.02 2.73
C THR A 22 4.63 0.40 2.17
N ASN A 23 4.76 -0.47 1.16
CA ASN A 23 3.60 -1.11 0.53
C ASN A 23 2.91 -2.11 1.48
N ALA A 24 3.64 -2.80 2.34
CA ALA A 24 3.08 -3.70 3.34
C ALA A 24 2.22 -2.92 4.36
N ALA A 25 2.71 -1.77 4.83
CA ALA A 25 1.94 -0.89 5.71
C ALA A 25 0.67 -0.35 5.02
N LEU A 26 0.79 0.07 3.76
CA LEU A 26 -0.37 0.53 2.97
C LEU A 26 -1.39 -0.59 2.73
N LEU A 27 -0.94 -1.81 2.43
CA LEU A 27 -1.82 -2.97 2.28
C LEU A 27 -2.57 -3.28 3.58
N ALA A 28 -1.88 -3.23 4.72
CA ALA A 28 -2.54 -3.39 6.02
C ALA A 28 -3.65 -2.33 6.21
N VAL A 29 -3.40 -1.06 5.88
CA VAL A 29 -4.43 -0.01 5.94
C VAL A 29 -5.58 -0.30 4.98
N VAL A 30 -5.32 -0.79 3.77
CA VAL A 30 -6.38 -1.18 2.80
C VAL A 30 -7.28 -2.27 3.40
N ILE A 31 -6.71 -3.30 4.02
CA ILE A 31 -7.47 -4.37 4.68
C ILE A 31 -8.34 -3.80 5.81
N LEU A 32 -7.77 -2.94 6.66
CA LEU A 32 -8.50 -2.35 7.78
C LEU A 32 -9.58 -1.35 7.32
N ALA A 33 -9.35 -0.63 6.23
CA ALA A 33 -10.29 0.33 5.65
C ALA A 33 -11.56 -0.32 5.08
N ALA A 34 -11.55 -1.64 4.84
CA ALA A 34 -12.73 -2.38 4.42
C ALA A 34 -13.89 -2.22 5.43
N THR A 35 -13.59 -2.20 6.73
CA THR A 35 -14.59 -2.12 7.81
C THR A 35 -14.48 -0.85 8.65
N ARG A 36 -13.48 0.01 8.43
CA ARG A 36 -13.24 1.24 9.20
C ARG A 36 -13.34 2.48 8.29
N PRO A 37 -14.52 3.15 8.22
CA PRO A 37 -14.76 4.29 7.34
C PRO A 37 -13.71 5.40 7.47
N ALA A 38 -13.31 5.76 8.69
CA ALA A 38 -12.29 6.78 8.92
C ALA A 38 -10.94 6.45 8.27
N LEU A 39 -10.53 5.18 8.24
CA LEU A 39 -9.29 4.76 7.55
C LEU A 39 -9.46 4.80 6.03
N ARG A 40 -10.65 4.48 5.53
CA ARG A 40 -10.95 4.54 4.09
C ARG A 40 -10.85 5.97 3.55
N ASP A 41 -11.36 6.94 4.30
CA ASP A 41 -11.29 8.35 3.87
C ASP A 41 -9.84 8.86 3.93
N ARG A 42 -9.10 8.56 5.00
CA ARG A 42 -7.66 8.87 5.09
C ARG A 42 -6.83 8.22 3.97
N LEU A 43 -7.15 6.98 3.59
CA LEU A 43 -6.48 6.29 2.49
C LEU A 43 -6.77 6.95 1.13
N ARG A 44 -8.00 7.44 0.91
CA ARG A 44 -8.35 8.21 -0.30
C ARG A 44 -7.58 9.51 -0.37
N ASP A 45 -7.50 10.24 0.74
CA ASP A 45 -6.75 11.50 0.82
C ASP A 45 -5.27 11.28 0.57
N PHE A 46 -4.67 10.24 1.17
CA PHE A 46 -3.27 9.87 0.91
C PHE A 46 -3.01 9.60 -0.57
N ARG A 47 -3.88 8.84 -1.24
CA ARG A 47 -3.75 8.54 -2.68
C ARG A 47 -3.89 9.79 -3.55
N ARG A 48 -4.83 10.68 -3.20
CA ARG A 48 -5.03 11.97 -3.89
C ARG A 48 -3.78 12.84 -3.77
N ALA A 49 -3.27 13.03 -2.56
CA ALA A 49 -2.05 13.80 -2.31
C ALA A 49 -0.83 13.24 -3.06
N ARG A 50 -0.71 11.90 -3.15
CA ARG A 50 0.38 11.28 -3.91
C ARG A 50 0.24 11.52 -5.42
N ALA A 51 -0.97 11.48 -5.96
CA ALA A 51 -1.20 11.79 -7.37
C ALA A 51 -0.88 13.27 -7.67
N GLU A 52 -1.35 14.20 -6.82
CA GLU A 52 -1.04 15.62 -6.91
C GLU A 52 0.47 15.88 -6.86
N GLN A 53 1.19 15.20 -5.97
CA GLN A 53 2.64 15.31 -5.88
C GLN A 53 3.34 14.96 -7.21
N VAL A 54 2.92 13.87 -7.86
CA VAL A 54 3.50 13.43 -9.13
C VAL A 54 3.11 14.40 -10.26
N MET A 55 1.89 14.91 -10.28
CA MET A 55 1.47 15.85 -11.33
C MET A 55 2.17 17.21 -11.23
N ASN A 56 2.58 17.60 -10.02
CA ASN A 56 3.33 18.82 -9.77
C ASN A 56 4.85 18.62 -9.88
N GLU A 57 5.32 17.40 -10.14
CA GLU A 57 6.74 17.10 -10.31
C GLU A 57 7.18 17.54 -11.71
N THR A 58 8.01 18.58 -11.79
CA THR A 58 8.63 19.03 -13.03
C THR A 58 9.89 18.22 -13.32
N LEU A 59 9.96 17.65 -14.52
CA LEU A 59 11.17 17.00 -15.04
C LEU A 59 12.13 18.08 -15.52
N GLU A 60 13.23 18.29 -14.80
CA GLU A 60 14.43 18.93 -15.36
C GLU A 60 15.35 17.89 -16.01
#